data_AF-A0A0Q4MNG4-F1
#
_entry.id   AF-A0A0Q4MNG4-F1
#
_cell.length_a   1.000
_cell.length_b   1.000
_cell.length_c   1.000
_cell.angle_alpha   90.00
_cell.angle_beta   90.00
_cell.angle_gamma   90.00
#
_symmetry.space_group_name_H-M   'P 1'
#
loop_
_entity.id
_entity.type
_entity.pdbx_description
1 polymer ?
#
loop_
_entity_poly.entity_id
_entity_poly.type
_entity_poly.pdbx_seq_one_letter_code
_entity_poly.pdbx_strand_id
1 'polypeptide(L)'
;MQILLIILVVLAGMGLSVEGGLLGPLGGEVGHLWATFSIFGIGTALAFLLMLFFGPRDAPSFFSRPGWQLTGGILGPGYVVILTLASPVIGLAMTMIGILAGQIFKSLAIDHFGWFGSPRRPVNARRLVALLLIVVALGLIAGGKA
;
A
#
# COMPACT_ATOMS: atom_id res chain seq x y z
N MET A 1 4.93 -14.00 19.56
CA MET A 1 5.16 -12.62 19.04
C MET A 1 5.08 -12.52 17.52
N GLN A 2 5.80 -13.34 16.75
CA GLN A 2 5.77 -13.29 15.27
C GLN A 2 4.38 -13.55 14.66
N ILE A 3 3.64 -14.56 15.14
CA ILE A 3 2.30 -14.88 14.63
C ILE A 3 1.32 -13.71 14.82
N LEU A 4 1.39 -13.03 15.96
CA LEU A 4 0.56 -11.84 16.24
C LEU A 4 0.85 -10.72 15.23
N LEU A 5 2.12 -10.45 14.93
CA LEU A 5 2.50 -9.45 13.92
C LEU A 5 1.99 -9.82 12.53
N ILE A 6 2.04 -11.11 12.17
CA ILE A 6 1.49 -11.59 10.89
C ILE A 6 -0.03 -11.32 10.84
N ILE A 7 -0.76 -11.65 11.91
CA ILE A 7 -2.21 -11.40 11.98
C ILE A 7 -2.50 -9.90 11.85
N LEU A 8 -1.76 -9.03 12.55
CA LEU A 8 -1.94 -7.58 12.45
C LEU A 8 -1.68 -7.05 11.03
N VAL A 9 -0.65 -7.58 10.34
CA VAL A 9 -0.37 -7.21 8.94
C VAL A 9 -1.49 -7.68 8.01
N VAL A 10 -2.05 -8.87 8.23
CA VAL A 10 -3.22 -9.33 7.47
C VAL A 10 -4.43 -8.42 7.70
N LEU A 11 -4.72 -8.07 8.96
CA LEU A 11 -5.81 -7.15 9.29
C LEU A 11 -5.60 -5.76 8.67
N ALA A 12 -4.37 -5.25 8.67
CA ALA A 12 -4.04 -4.00 8.00
C ALA A 12 -4.29 -4.09 6.48
N GLY A 13 -3.90 -5.21 5.85
CA GLY A 13 -4.19 -5.47 4.44
C GLY A 13 -5.67 -5.57 4.13
N MET A 14 -6.47 -6.18 5.01
CA MET A 14 -7.94 -6.19 4.89
C MET A 14 -8.51 -4.77 4.95
N GLY A 15 -7.90 -3.89 5.76
CA GLY A 15 -8.24 -2.46 5.82
C GLY A 15 -8.13 -1.75 4.46
N LEU A 16 -7.12 -2.10 3.64
CA LEU A 16 -6.97 -1.54 2.28
C LEU A 16 -8.14 -1.92 1.35
N SER A 17 -8.69 -3.13 1.49
CA SER A 17 -9.88 -3.56 0.76
C SER A 17 -11.12 -2.75 1.17
N VAL A 18 -11.26 -2.47 2.46
CA VAL A 18 -12.34 -1.62 2.99
C VAL A 18 -12.18 -0.18 2.48
N GLU A 19 -10.96 0.35 2.50
CA GLU A 19 -10.63 1.66 1.93
C GLU A 19 -11.05 1.77 0.46
N GLY A 20 -10.70 0.78 -0.37
CA GLY A 20 -11.11 0.77 -1.78
C GLY A 20 -12.64 0.69 -1.97
N GLY A 21 -13.34 -0.06 -1.10
CA GLY A 21 -14.80 -0.15 -1.10
C GLY A 21 -15.51 1.13 -0.68
N LEU A 22 -14.91 1.92 0.22
CA LEU A 22 -15.45 3.22 0.65
C LEU A 22 -15.16 4.33 -0.37
N LEU A 23 -13.94 4.34 -0.92
CA LEU A 23 -13.47 5.40 -1.80
C LEU A 23 -14.04 5.31 -3.21
N GLY A 24 -14.39 4.12 -3.71
CA GLY A 24 -15.03 3.97 -5.02
C GLY A 24 -16.33 4.77 -5.13
N PRO A 25 -17.34 4.49 -4.30
CA PRO A 25 -18.60 5.25 -4.27
C PRO A 25 -18.39 6.72 -3.92
N LEU A 26 -17.62 7.02 -2.87
CA LEU A 26 -17.37 8.39 -2.45
C LEU A 26 -16.72 9.22 -3.57
N GLY A 27 -15.77 8.64 -4.29
CA GLY A 27 -15.13 9.29 -5.43
C GLY A 27 -16.09 9.56 -6.59
N GLY A 28 -17.12 8.72 -6.78
CA GLY A 28 -18.19 8.95 -7.75
C GLY A 28 -19.15 10.08 -7.36
N GLU A 29 -19.39 10.28 -6.05
CA GLU A 29 -20.33 11.29 -5.54
C GLU A 29 -19.71 12.67 -5.41
N VAL A 30 -18.50 12.78 -4.83
CA VAL A 30 -17.85 14.07 -4.53
C VAL A 30 -16.64 14.37 -5.41
N GLY A 31 -16.24 13.43 -6.27
CA GLY A 31 -15.04 13.50 -7.10
C GLY A 31 -13.83 12.80 -6.47
N HIS A 32 -13.06 12.09 -7.29
CA HIS A 32 -11.95 11.22 -6.85
C HIS A 32 -10.86 11.97 -6.06
N LEU A 33 -10.53 13.21 -6.44
CA LEU A 33 -9.52 14.01 -5.73
C LEU A 33 -10.03 14.47 -4.36
N TRP A 34 -11.31 14.79 -4.22
CA TRP A 34 -11.92 15.16 -2.94
C TRP A 34 -12.01 13.97 -1.98
N ALA A 35 -12.40 12.80 -2.49
CA ALA A 35 -12.39 11.55 -1.74
C ALA A 35 -10.96 11.20 -1.25
N THR A 36 -9.97 11.34 -2.13
CA THR A 36 -8.55 11.13 -1.79
C THR A 36 -8.07 12.12 -0.73
N PHE A 37 -8.39 13.40 -0.88
CA PHE A 37 -8.02 14.42 0.11
C PHE A 37 -8.63 14.13 1.49
N SER A 38 -9.91 13.72 1.53
CA SER A 38 -10.62 13.39 2.76
C SER A 38 -9.92 12.27 3.55
N ILE A 39 -9.63 11.14 2.91
CA ILE A 39 -9.01 9.99 3.60
C ILE A 39 -7.60 10.29 4.08
N PHE A 40 -6.79 10.99 3.27
CA PHE A 40 -5.46 11.42 3.70
C PHE A 40 -5.53 12.50 4.78
N GLY A 41 -6.54 13.37 4.77
CA GLY A 41 -6.77 14.36 5.81
C GLY A 41 -7.05 13.70 7.16
N ILE A 42 -8.00 12.75 7.19
CA ILE A 42 -8.31 11.96 8.40
C ILE A 42 -7.09 11.16 8.86
N GLY A 43 -6.41 10.49 7.94
CA GLY A 43 -5.19 9.72 8.24
C GLY A 43 -4.07 10.59 8.80
N THR A 44 -3.89 11.80 8.26
CA THR A 44 -2.89 12.77 8.74
C THR A 44 -3.24 13.26 10.14
N ALA A 45 -4.51 13.59 10.41
CA ALA A 45 -4.96 14.00 11.73
C ALA A 45 -4.73 12.90 12.78
N LEU A 46 -5.08 11.66 12.45
CA LEU A 46 -4.84 10.51 13.33
C LEU A 46 -3.34 10.29 13.56
N ALA A 47 -2.52 10.31 12.50
CA ALA A 47 -1.07 10.16 12.61
C ALA A 47 -0.44 11.28 13.46
N PHE A 48 -0.93 12.52 13.32
CA PHE A 48 -0.51 13.65 14.13
C PHE A 48 -0.83 13.46 15.62
N LEU A 49 -2.04 12.99 15.95
CA LEU A 49 -2.41 12.68 17.34
C LEU A 49 -1.53 11.55 17.90
N LEU A 50 -1.31 10.48 17.15
CA LEU A 50 -0.44 9.39 17.57
C LEU A 50 1.00 9.88 17.80
N MET A 51 1.52 10.74 16.92
CA MET A 51 2.82 11.39 17.12
C MET A 51 2.85 12.23 18.39
N LEU A 52 1.80 13.03 18.66
CA LEU A 52 1.75 13.92 19.81
C LEU A 52 1.78 13.15 21.15
N PHE A 53 1.07 12.02 21.23
CA PHE A 53 0.95 11.25 22.48
C PHE A 53 1.98 10.13 22.64
N PHE A 54 2.42 9.50 21.55
CA PHE A 54 3.28 8.32 21.57
C PHE A 54 4.62 8.50 20.84
N GLY A 55 4.86 9.67 20.24
CA GLY A 55 6.09 9.97 19.50
C GLY A 55 7.31 10.06 20.42
N PRO A 56 8.50 9.60 19.98
CA PRO A 56 9.74 9.78 20.73
C PRO A 56 10.08 11.27 20.85
N ARG A 57 10.32 11.75 22.08
CA ARG A 57 10.61 13.17 22.34
C ARG A 57 12.04 13.58 21.99
N ASP A 58 12.97 12.63 22.01
CA ASP A 58 14.39 12.87 21.72
C ASP A 58 14.76 12.53 20.26
N ALA A 59 13.76 12.46 19.36
CA ALA A 59 14.01 12.18 17.95
C ALA A 59 14.70 13.36 17.25
N PRO A 60 15.64 13.11 16.31
CA PRO A 60 16.20 14.15 15.48
C PRO A 60 15.13 14.91 14.71
N SER A 61 15.31 16.22 14.55
CA SER A 61 14.37 17.06 13.81
C SER A 61 14.11 16.49 12.41
N PHE A 62 12.84 16.43 12.03
CA PHE A 62 12.42 15.99 10.70
C PHE A 62 13.14 16.76 9.57
N PHE A 63 13.40 18.05 9.78
CA PHE A 63 14.09 18.92 8.83
C PHE A 63 15.59 18.60 8.67
N SER A 64 16.16 17.82 9.59
CA SER A 64 17.56 17.36 9.50
C SER A 64 17.73 16.13 8.60
N ARG A 65 16.63 15.53 8.12
CA ARG A 65 16.66 14.34 7.27
C ARG A 65 16.70 14.70 5.78
N PRO A 66 17.30 13.84 4.93
CA PRO A 66 17.32 14.07 3.49
C PRO A 66 15.91 14.19 2.93
N GLY A 67 15.61 15.27 2.22
CA GLY A 67 14.28 15.56 1.68
C GLY A 67 13.71 14.47 0.74
N TRP A 68 14.57 13.65 0.11
CA TRP A 68 14.12 12.53 -0.71
C TRP A 68 13.37 11.46 0.09
N GLN A 69 13.60 11.32 1.40
CA GLN A 69 12.84 10.37 2.23
C GLN A 69 11.36 10.79 2.33
N LEU A 70 11.08 12.08 2.14
CA LEU A 70 9.74 12.65 2.21
C LEU A 70 8.93 12.39 0.93
N THR A 71 9.59 12.04 -0.18
CA THR A 71 8.89 11.73 -1.44
C THR A 71 8.03 10.46 -1.32
N GLY A 72 8.26 9.63 -0.31
CA GLY A 72 7.37 8.51 0.02
C GLY A 72 5.93 8.95 0.28
N GLY A 73 5.71 10.17 0.79
CA GLY A 73 4.39 10.73 1.03
C GLY A 73 3.55 10.94 -0.25
N ILE A 74 4.18 11.02 -1.42
CA ILE A 74 3.50 11.19 -2.72
C ILE A 74 2.92 9.85 -3.21
N LEU A 75 3.54 8.73 -2.83
CA LEU A 75 3.16 7.39 -3.32
C LEU A 75 1.77 6.97 -2.82
N GLY A 76 1.38 7.37 -1.61
CA GLY A 76 0.07 7.07 -1.03
C GLY A 76 -1.09 7.68 -1.82
N PRO A 77 -1.14 9.01 -2.00
CA PRO A 77 -2.19 9.65 -2.80
C PRO A 77 -2.21 9.15 -4.24
N GLY A 78 -1.05 8.93 -4.87
CA GLY A 78 -0.98 8.33 -6.21
C GLY A 78 -1.61 6.95 -6.28
N TYR A 79 -1.35 6.10 -5.27
CA TYR A 79 -1.98 4.79 -5.12
C TYR A 79 -3.51 4.89 -5.01
N VAL A 80 -4.02 5.79 -4.16
CA VAL A 80 -5.47 5.96 -3.96
C VAL A 80 -6.17 6.49 -5.21
N VAL A 81 -5.55 7.43 -5.93
CA VAL A 81 -6.11 7.91 -7.21
C VAL A 81 -6.23 6.76 -8.21
N ILE A 82 -5.18 5.94 -8.37
CA ILE A 82 -5.24 4.76 -9.25
C ILE A 82 -6.30 3.78 -8.78
N LEU A 83 -6.39 3.53 -7.47
CA LEU A 83 -7.37 2.64 -6.87
C LEU A 83 -8.80 3.07 -7.19
N THR A 84 -9.13 4.36 -7.00
CA THR A 84 -10.47 4.91 -7.26
C THR A 84 -10.85 4.93 -8.73
N LEU A 85 -9.88 5.11 -9.62
CA LEU A 85 -10.10 5.11 -11.07
C LEU A 85 -10.21 3.68 -11.64
N ALA A 86 -9.39 2.74 -11.14
CA ALA A 86 -9.34 1.37 -11.65
C ALA A 86 -10.47 0.49 -11.08
N SER A 87 -10.80 0.62 -9.80
CA SER A 87 -11.76 -0.26 -9.12
C SER A 87 -13.14 -0.33 -9.80
N PRO A 88 -13.74 0.76 -10.31
CA PRO A 88 -15.01 0.71 -11.04
C PRO A 88 -14.91 0.02 -12.42
N VAL A 89 -13.75 0.11 -13.08
CA VAL A 89 -13.53 -0.43 -14.44
C VAL A 89 -13.23 -1.92 -14.40
N ILE A 90 -12.30 -2.32 -13.54
CA ILE A 90 -11.79 -3.69 -13.47
C ILE A 90 -12.20 -4.42 -12.20
N GLY A 91 -13.06 -3.84 -11.37
CA GLY A 91 -13.54 -4.46 -10.12
C GLY A 91 -12.49 -4.40 -8.98
N LEU A 92 -12.98 -4.37 -7.74
CA LEU A 92 -12.15 -4.24 -6.55
C LEU A 92 -11.17 -5.41 -6.36
N ALA A 93 -11.63 -6.64 -6.58
CA ALA A 93 -10.79 -7.83 -6.42
C ALA A 93 -9.59 -7.85 -7.37
N MET A 94 -9.80 -7.56 -8.66
CA MET A 94 -8.71 -7.50 -9.64
C MET A 94 -7.73 -6.36 -9.29
N THR A 95 -8.27 -5.21 -8.86
CA THR A 95 -7.46 -4.05 -8.49
C THR A 95 -6.55 -4.38 -7.30
N MET A 96 -7.10 -4.95 -6.22
CA MET A 96 -6.33 -5.30 -5.01
C MET A 96 -5.24 -6.33 -5.27
N ILE A 97 -5.51 -7.34 -6.08
CA ILE A 97 -4.50 -8.36 -6.41
C ILE A 97 -3.43 -7.77 -7.33
N GLY A 98 -3.80 -6.86 -8.24
CA GLY A 98 -2.84 -6.14 -9.09
C GLY A 98 -1.88 -5.28 -8.26
N ILE A 99 -2.42 -4.58 -7.26
CA ILE A 99 -1.66 -3.83 -6.26
C ILE A 99 -0.71 -4.77 -5.50
N LEU A 100 -1.22 -5.89 -4.98
CA LEU A 100 -0.44 -6.87 -4.22
C LEU A 100 0.73 -7.42 -5.06
N ALA A 101 0.48 -7.72 -6.33
CA ALA A 101 1.52 -8.19 -7.26
C ALA A 101 2.62 -7.14 -7.44
N GLY A 102 2.25 -5.87 -7.66
CA GLY A 102 3.19 -4.76 -7.76
C GLY A 102 4.00 -4.54 -6.48
N GLN A 103 3.34 -4.60 -5.32
CA GLN A 103 3.97 -4.48 -4.00
C GLN A 103 5.02 -5.56 -3.78
N ILE A 104 4.71 -6.82 -4.11
CA ILE A 104 5.63 -7.94 -3.92
C ILE A 104 6.78 -7.87 -4.92
N PHE A 105 6.51 -7.57 -6.20
CA PHE A 105 7.56 -7.38 -7.19
C PHE A 105 8.56 -6.30 -6.75
N LYS A 106 8.05 -5.13 -6.34
CA LYS A 106 8.91 -4.02 -5.92
C LYS A 106 9.65 -4.33 -4.62
N SER A 107 9.00 -5.01 -3.67
CA SER A 107 9.62 -5.47 -2.42
C SER A 107 10.80 -6.41 -2.68
N LEU A 108 10.67 -7.35 -3.62
CA LEU A 108 11.76 -8.24 -4.02
C LEU A 108 12.92 -7.46 -4.67
N ALA A 109 12.63 -6.46 -5.51
CA ALA A 109 13.66 -5.61 -6.09
C ALA A 109 14.41 -4.81 -5.01
N ILE A 110 13.69 -4.24 -4.03
CA ILE A 110 14.28 -3.51 -2.89
C ILE A 110 15.21 -4.43 -2.10
N ASP A 111 14.74 -5.63 -1.74
CA ASP A 111 15.52 -6.64 -1.00
C ASP A 111 16.76 -7.10 -1.78
N HIS A 112 16.62 -7.31 -3.09
CA HIS A 112 17.71 -7.80 -3.94
C HIS A 112 18.84 -6.78 -4.09
N PHE A 113 18.48 -5.54 -4.42
CA PHE A 113 19.46 -4.48 -4.65
C PHE A 113 19.93 -3.81 -3.35
N GLY A 114 19.21 -4.02 -2.24
CA GLY A 114 19.46 -3.35 -0.96
C GLY A 114 19.13 -1.87 -1.01
N TRP A 115 18.07 -1.50 -1.74
CA TRP A 115 17.62 -0.11 -1.81
C TRP A 115 17.18 0.40 -0.42
N PHE A 116 17.30 1.70 -0.21
CA PHE A 116 16.89 2.40 1.02
C PHE A 116 17.61 1.93 2.31
N GLY A 117 18.80 1.32 2.19
CA GLY A 117 19.54 0.78 3.33
C GLY A 117 18.98 -0.55 3.84
N SER A 118 18.10 -1.22 3.09
CA SER A 118 17.60 -2.55 3.42
C SER A 118 18.74 -3.58 3.39
N PRO A 119 18.82 -4.52 4.35
CA PRO A 119 19.76 -5.63 4.28
C PRO A 119 19.59 -6.40 2.98
N ARG A 120 20.67 -6.53 2.19
CA ARG A 120 20.62 -7.27 0.93
C ARG A 120 20.22 -8.73 1.18
N ARG A 121 19.09 -9.12 0.60
CA ARG A 121 18.55 -10.48 0.67
C ARG A 121 18.39 -10.98 -0.76
N PRO A 122 19.28 -11.88 -1.23
CA PRO A 122 19.18 -12.38 -2.60
C PRO A 122 17.83 -13.06 -2.80
N VAL A 123 17.26 -12.84 -3.99
CA VAL A 123 15.99 -13.45 -4.36
C VAL A 123 16.24 -14.93 -4.55
N ASN A 124 15.53 -15.76 -3.80
CA ASN A 124 15.61 -17.21 -3.91
C ASN A 124 14.47 -17.75 -4.79
N ALA A 125 14.61 -18.99 -5.25
CA ALA A 125 13.61 -19.65 -6.11
C ALA A 125 12.21 -19.64 -5.49
N ARG A 126 12.08 -19.76 -4.16
CA ARG A 126 10.78 -19.73 -3.46
C ARG A 126 10.04 -18.40 -3.62
N ARG A 127 10.76 -17.27 -3.57
CA ARG A 127 10.19 -15.93 -3.78
C ARG A 127 9.74 -15.70 -5.22
N LEU A 128 10.47 -16.25 -6.19
CA LEU A 128 10.05 -16.23 -7.60
C LEU A 128 8.80 -17.07 -7.84
N VAL A 129 8.72 -18.27 -7.23
CA VAL A 129 7.52 -19.10 -7.28
C VAL A 129 6.32 -18.38 -6.66
N ALA A 130 6.49 -17.73 -5.52
CA ALA A 130 5.42 -16.94 -4.91
C ALA A 130 4.90 -15.83 -5.83
N LEU A 131 5.80 -15.12 -6.52
CA LEU A 131 5.43 -14.09 -7.49
C LEU A 131 4.67 -14.69 -8.69
N LEU A 132 5.14 -15.82 -9.22
CA LEU A 132 4.45 -16.57 -10.28
C LEU A 132 3.03 -16.97 -9.88
N LEU A 133 2.84 -17.47 -8.66
CA LEU A 133 1.51 -17.85 -8.16
C LEU A 133 0.54 -16.67 -8.09
N ILE A 134 1.04 -15.47 -7.77
CA ILE A 134 0.21 -14.26 -7.76
C ILE A 134 -0.17 -13.85 -9.19
N VAL A 135 0.75 -13.96 -10.15
CA VAL A 135 0.44 -13.72 -11.56
C VAL A 135 -0.59 -14.73 -12.09
N VAL A 136 -0.48 -16.00 -11.70
CA VAL A 136 -1.48 -17.03 -12.02
C VAL A 136 -2.83 -16.68 -11.40
N ALA A 137 -2.87 -16.28 -10.12
CA ALA A 137 -4.09 -15.85 -9.45
C ALA A 137 -4.75 -14.66 -10.14
N LEU A 138 -3.96 -13.67 -10.59
CA LEU A 138 -4.42 -12.56 -11.42
C LEU A 138 -5.06 -13.04 -12.72
N GLY A 139 -4.40 -13.94 -13.45
CA GLY A 139 -4.91 -14.49 -14.70
C GLY A 139 -6.23 -15.25 -14.51
N LEU A 140 -6.34 -16.05 -13.45
CA LEU A 140 -7.57 -16.79 -13.12
C LEU A 140 -8.74 -15.86 -12.79
N ILE A 141 -8.50 -14.81 -12.02
CA ILE A 141 -9.54 -13.85 -11.63
C ILE A 141 -9.94 -12.95 -12.81
N ALA A 142 -8.99 -12.65 -13.70
CA ALA A 142 -9.29 -11.97 -14.95
C ALA A 142 -10.12 -12.84 -15.89
N GLY A 143 -9.83 -14.13 -15.98
CA GLY A 143 -10.58 -15.10 -16.78
C GLY A 143 -11.98 -15.43 -16.25
N GLY A 144 -12.22 -15.26 -14.95
CA GLY A 144 -13.54 -15.47 -14.32
C GLY A 144 -14.57 -14.36 -14.59
N LYS A 145 -14.25 -13.37 -15.43
CA LYS A 145 -15.16 -12.31 -15.89
C LYS A 145 -15.81 -12.60 -17.25
N ALA A 146 -15.64 -13.81 -17.78
CA ALA A 146 -16.34 -14.27 -18.97
C ALA A 146 -17.75 -14.76 -18.63
#